data_AF-A0AAQ0LW88-F1
#
_entry.id   AF-A0AAQ0LW88-F1
#
_cell.length_a   1.000
_cell.length_b   1.000
_cell.length_c   1.000
_cell.angle_alpha   90.00
_cell.angle_beta   90.00
_cell.angle_gamma   90.00
#
_symmetry.space_group_name_H-M   'P 1'
#
loop_
_entity.id
_entity.type
_entity.pdbx_description
1 polymer ?
#
loop_
_entity_poly.entity_id
_entity_poly.type
_entity_poly.pdbx_seq_one_letter_code
_entity_poly.pdbx_strand_id
1 'polypeptide(L)' 'EMSQAFNKLKMYSKVKKNLIGFMRATEVTVNEDNGSYNQHMHVLLCVESKYFRGSENYISQKEWLGLWKKALQVNYEPVL' A
#
# COMPACT_ATOMS: atom_id res chain seq x y z
N GLU A 1 -5.56 9.07 -8.50
CA GLU A 1 -5.20 7.63 -8.52
C GLU A 1 -4.59 7.10 -7.21
N MET A 2 -3.30 7.29 -6.92
CA MET A 2 -2.63 6.66 -5.76
C MET A 2 -3.29 6.94 -4.38
N SER A 3 -3.69 8.18 -4.08
CA SER A 3 -4.41 8.50 -2.83
C SER A 3 -5.78 7.82 -2.73
N GLN A 4 -6.49 7.68 -3.85
CA GLN A 4 -7.79 6.99 -3.88
C GLN A 4 -7.61 5.48 -3.73
N ALA A 5 -6.60 4.91 -4.40
CA ALA A 5 -6.21 3.51 -4.23
C ALA A 5 -5.83 3.22 -2.78
N PHE A 6 -5.06 4.08 -2.13
CA PHE A 6 -4.72 3.92 -0.70
C PHE A 6 -5.97 3.95 0.19
N ASN A 7 -6.94 4.81 -0.12
CA ASN A 7 -8.23 4.84 0.58
C ASN A 7 -9.04 3.55 0.37
N LYS A 8 -8.98 2.91 -0.80
CA LYS A 8 -9.58 1.59 -1.03
C LYS A 8 -8.83 0.50 -0.23
N LEU A 9 -7.49 0.51 -0.29
CA LEU A 9 -6.62 -0.46 0.38
C LEU A 9 -6.92 -0.55 1.88
N LYS A 10 -6.96 0.60 2.58
CA LYS A 10 -7.23 0.64 4.02
C LYS A 10 -8.63 0.13 4.41
N MET A 11 -9.56 0.07 3.47
CA MET A 11 -10.94 -0.38 3.72
C MET A 11 -11.13 -1.89 3.51
N TYR A 12 -10.15 -2.60 2.94
CA TYR A 12 -10.21 -4.05 2.85
C TYR A 12 -10.23 -4.68 4.24
N SER A 13 -11.10 -5.66 4.45
CA SER A 13 -11.38 -6.24 5.76
C SER A 13 -10.11 -6.67 6.51
N LYS A 14 -9.19 -7.37 5.85
CA LYS A 14 -7.92 -7.82 6.43
C LYS A 14 -6.99 -6.65 6.81
N VAL A 15 -6.99 -5.56 6.04
CA VAL A 15 -6.21 -4.35 6.34
C VAL A 15 -6.86 -3.57 7.48
N LYS A 16 -8.15 -3.24 7.34
CA LYS A 16 -8.93 -2.48 8.32
C LYS A 16 -8.93 -3.14 9.70
N LYS A 17 -9.00 -4.47 9.76
CA LYS A 17 -8.95 -5.24 11.02
C LYS A 17 -7.63 -5.07 11.78
N ASN A 18 -6.54 -4.83 11.07
CA ASN A 18 -5.18 -4.84 11.63
C ASN A 18 -4.53 -3.45 11.67
N LEU A 19 -5.11 -2.44 11.02
CA LEU A 19 -4.57 -1.09 10.90
C LEU A 19 -5.17 -0.17 11.97
N ILE A 20 -4.34 0.28 12.91
CA ILE A 20 -4.70 1.30 13.91
C ILE A 20 -4.61 2.69 13.27
N GLY A 21 -3.54 2.94 12.52
CA GLY A 21 -3.27 4.23 11.90
C GLY A 21 -2.11 4.15 10.91
N PHE A 22 -1.84 5.24 10.20
CA PHE A 22 -0.74 5.31 9.25
C PHE A 22 -0.23 6.74 9.09
N MET A 23 1.03 6.85 8.68
CA MET A 23 1.60 8.07 8.10
C MET A 23 1.96 7.76 6.65
N ARG A 24 1.75 8.71 5.75
CA ARG A 24 2.16 8.57 4.35
C ARG A 24 2.80 9.84 3.82
N ALA A 25 3.82 9.69 2.98
CA ALA A 25 4.44 10.75 2.23
C ALA A 25 4.43 10.36 0.74
N THR A 26 4.17 11.33 -0.13
CA THR A 26 4.22 11.14 -1.57
C THR A 26 5.41 11.88 -2.11
N GLU A 27 6.27 11.14 -2.79
CA GLU A 27 7.45 11.65 -3.47
C GLU A 27 7.18 11.60 -4.97
N VAL A 28 7.62 12.64 -5.69
CA VAL A 28 7.54 12.69 -7.14
C VAL A 28 8.92 13.02 -7.67
N THR A 29 9.51 12.09 -8.39
CA THR A 29 10.80 12.26 -9.05
C THR A 29 10.57 12.52 -10.53
N VAL A 30 11.36 13.41 -11.14
CA VAL A 30 11.32 13.65 -12.59
C VAL A 30 12.41 12.81 -13.24
N ASN A 31 12.05 12.09 -14.30
CA ASN A 31 12.99 11.39 -15.15
C ASN A 31 13.70 12.43 -16.05
N GLU A 32 15.02 12.52 -15.96
CA GLU A 32 15.81 13.52 -16.70
C GLU A 32 15.85 13.25 -18.22
N ASP A 33 15.73 11.99 -18.65
CA ASP A 33 15.84 11.61 -20.07
C ASP A 33 14.58 11.98 -20.88
N ASN A 34 13.40 11.85 -20.27
CA ASN A 34 12.13 12.02 -20.98
C ASN A 34 11.11 12.94 -20.28
N GLY A 35 11.48 13.54 -19.14
CA GLY A 35 10.62 14.47 -18.40
C GLY A 35 9.39 13.83 -17.74
N SER A 36 9.29 12.50 -17.73
CA SER A 36 8.17 11.81 -17.07
C SER A 36 8.27 11.90 -15.54
N TYR A 37 7.12 11.81 -14.87
CA TYR A 37 7.04 11.88 -13.41
C TYR A 37 6.84 10.48 -12.83
N ASN A 38 7.74 10.08 -11.94
CA ASN A 38 7.66 8.83 -11.18
C ASN A 38 7.14 9.14 -9.78
N GLN A 39 5.91 8.71 -9.50
CA GLN A 39 5.29 8.91 -8.21
C GLN A 39 5.54 7.70 -7.29
N HIS A 40 6.15 7.93 -6.13
CA HIS A 40 6.30 6.94 -5.07
C HIS A 40 5.51 7.34 -3.82
N MET A 41 5.03 6.34 -3.08
CA MET A 41 4.35 6.53 -1.81
C MET A 41 5.06 5.76 -0.72
N HIS A 42 5.60 6.48 0.25
CA HIS A 42 6.16 5.90 1.46
C HIS A 42 5.05 5.83 2.51
N VAL A 43 4.83 4.65 3.10
CA VAL A 43 3.77 4.43 4.08
C VAL A 43 4.35 3.75 5.32
N LEU A 44 4.15 4.37 6.47
CA LEU A 44 4.39 3.76 7.78
C LEU A 44 3.05 3.34 8.38
N LEU A 45 2.93 2.07 8.75
CA LEU A 45 1.70 1.49 9.30
C LEU A 45 1.84 1.29 10.81
N CYS A 46 0.86 1.78 11.56
CA CYS A 46 0.66 1.42 12.96
C CYS A 46 -0.37 0.27 12.99
N VAL A 47 0.07 -0.91 13.41
CA VAL A 47 -0.73 -2.14 13.39
C VAL A 47 -1.06 -2.63 14.79
N GLU A 48 -2.12 -3.42 14.89
CA GLU A 48 -2.53 -4.12 16.11
C GLU A 48 -1.39 -4.95 16.72
N SER A 49 -1.30 -5.02 18.05
CA SER A 49 -0.24 -5.78 18.75
C SER A 49 -0.24 -7.28 18.43
N LYS A 50 -1.38 -7.80 17.97
CA LYS A 50 -1.58 -9.18 17.51
C LYS A 50 -1.21 -9.40 16.04
N TYR A 51 -0.81 -8.37 15.29
CA TYR A 51 -0.55 -8.46 13.85
C TYR A 51 0.47 -9.54 13.49
N PHE A 52 1.56 -9.62 14.26
CA PHE A 52 2.63 -10.61 14.08
C PHE A 52 2.38 -11.91 14.87
N ARG A 53 1.20 -12.07 15.48
CA ARG A 53 0.84 -13.25 16.28
C ARG A 53 -0.19 -14.09 15.50
N GLY A 54 0.27 -15.22 14.98
CA GLY A 54 -0.55 -16.14 14.19
C GLY A 54 -0.73 -15.73 12.72
N SER A 55 -1.10 -16.68 11.87
CA SER A 55 -1.20 -16.50 10.41
C SER A 55 -2.43 -15.72 9.95
N GLU A 56 -3.47 -15.62 10.78
CA GLU A 56 -4.73 -14.97 10.40
C GLU A 56 -4.60 -13.44 10.27
N ASN A 57 -3.80 -12.82 11.15
CA ASN A 57 -3.68 -11.36 11.22
C ASN A 57 -2.59 -10.83 10.30
N TYR A 58 -1.49 -11.57 10.16
CA TYR A 58 -0.36 -11.15 9.35
C TYR A 58 -0.73 -11.07 7.87
N ILE A 59 -0.27 -9.99 7.21
CA ILE A 59 -0.35 -9.82 5.76
C ILE A 59 1.08 -9.88 5.24
N SER A 60 1.38 -10.93 4.49
CA SER A 60 2.68 -11.10 3.83
C SER A 60 2.88 -10.07 2.72
N GLN A 61 4.14 -9.82 2.31
CA GLN A 61 4.44 -8.92 1.20
C GLN A 61 3.68 -9.29 -0.09
N LYS A 62 3.57 -10.59 -0.40
CA LYS A 62 2.81 -11.09 -1.56
C LYS A 62 1.33 -10.75 -1.46
N GLU A 63 0.74 -10.86 -0.28
CA GLU A 63 -0.66 -10.46 -0.07
C GLU A 63 -0.83 -8.95 -0.15
N TRP A 64 0.09 -8.17 0.42
CA TRP A 64 0.11 -6.71 0.28
C TRP A 64 0.13 -6.30 -1.19
N LEU A 65 1.00 -6.92 -1.98
CA LEU A 65 1.09 -6.69 -3.41
C LEU A 65 -0.23 -6.96 -4.13
N GLY A 66 -0.88 -8.09 -3.84
CA GLY A 66 -2.17 -8.43 -4.41
C GLY A 66 -3.28 -7.45 -4.03
N LEU A 67 -3.35 -7.04 -2.76
CA LEU A 67 -4.30 -6.04 -2.28
C LEU A 67 -4.03 -4.68 -2.93
N TRP A 68 -2.76 -4.28 -3.05
CA TRP A 68 -2.38 -3.01 -3.64
C TRP A 68 -2.71 -2.94 -5.13
N LYS A 69 -2.36 -3.97 -5.90
CA LYS A 69 -2.74 -4.11 -7.31
C LYS A 69 -4.26 -4.02 -7.49
N LYS A 70 -5.03 -4.69 -6.63
CA LYS A 70 -6.50 -4.65 -6.65
C LYS A 70 -7.03 -3.24 -6.37
N ALA A 71 -6.43 -2.52 -5.43
CA ALA A 71 -6.85 -1.16 -5.07
C ALA A 71 -6.49 -0.14 -6.17
N LEU A 72 -5.33 -0.30 -6.80
CA LEU A 72 -4.86 0.51 -7.92
C LEU A 72 -5.59 0.23 -9.25
N GLN A 73 -6.16 -0.98 -9.41
CA GLN A 73 -6.86 -1.40 -10.62
C GLN A 73 -5.97 -1.39 -11.88
N VAL A 74 -4.72 -1.80 -11.73
CA VAL A 74 -3.72 -1.86 -12.81
C VAL A 74 -3.53 -3.29 -13.33
N ASN A 75 -3.12 -3.41 -14.60
CA ASN A 75 -2.89 -4.69 -15.27
C ASN A 75 -1.47 -5.25 -15.06
N TYR A 76 -0.52 -4.46 -14.55
CA TYR A 76 0.84 -4.88 -14.22
C TYR A 76 1.01 -5.25 -12.73
N GLU A 77 2.15 -5.81 -12.35
CA GLU A 77 2.52 -5.99 -10.93
C GLU A 77 3.22 -4.73 -10.41
N PRO A 78 2.59 -3.98 -9.47
CA PRO A 78 3.23 -2.80 -8.90
C PRO A 78 4.44 -3.19 -8.03
N VAL A 79 5.35 -2.24 -7.81
CA VAL A 79 6.46 -2.43 -6.87
C VAL A 79 6.03 -1.93 -5.49
N LEU A 80 6.37 -2.69 -4.44
CA LEU A 80 5.99 -2.46 -3.05
C LEU A 80 7.23 -2.57 -2.16
#